data_AF-A0A419RQF4-F1
#
_entry.id   AF-A0A419RQF4-F1
#
_cell.length_a   1.000
_cell.length_b   1.000
_cell.length_c   1.000
_cell.angle_alpha   90.00
_cell.angle_beta   90.00
_cell.angle_gamma   90.00
#
_symmetry.space_group_name_H-M   'P 1'
#
loop_
_entity.id
_entity.type
_entity.pdbx_description
1 polymer ?
#
loop_
_entity_poly.entity_id
_entity_poly.type
_entity_poly.pdbx_seq_one_letter_code
_entity_poly.pdbx_strand_id
1 'polypeptide(L)'
;MSVTGLNPTGYALIRDRIADNARDVGLEVQPEGCRVNALVVVWSDPAAVIARITEEQPGILPSDVRNSVEAAIARDEPVIVWHNEENRDQGGRRVAHSSDIVGTGGSASALNVQTRVNTYGRPSRTSLSYSRGVVSAAVVIDADAAVGMETDRLADYATMRLLAPDLAPLRDGIPDPSSVTAPFPNEGGAQWLSRFDRAYLTALYSLRPNAPAIQLARAVSREYERDE
;
A
#
# COMPACT_ATOMS: atom_id res chain seq x y z
N MET A 1 12.86 -2.50 2.87
CA MET A 1 11.68 -3.21 3.40
C MET A 1 12.10 -4.13 4.54
N SER A 2 11.17 -4.59 5.39
CA SER A 2 11.41 -5.55 6.46
C SER A 2 10.40 -6.69 6.42
N VAL A 3 10.85 -7.93 6.63
CA VAL A 3 10.03 -9.14 6.71
C VAL A 3 10.38 -9.87 8.01
N THR A 4 9.38 -10.26 8.80
CA THR A 4 9.55 -10.95 10.09
C THR A 4 8.48 -12.03 10.31
N GLY A 5 8.72 -12.99 11.20
CA GLY A 5 7.82 -14.12 11.49
C GLY A 5 8.04 -15.49 10.81
N LEU A 6 9.19 -15.71 10.16
CA LEU A 6 9.61 -16.89 9.39
C LEU A 6 11.05 -17.31 9.77
N ASN A 7 11.60 -18.31 9.09
CA ASN A 7 13.03 -18.62 9.19
C ASN A 7 13.87 -17.66 8.30
N PRO A 8 15.20 -17.57 8.52
CA PRO A 8 16.08 -16.67 7.74
C PRO A 8 15.99 -16.85 6.22
N THR A 9 15.83 -18.09 5.75
CA THR A 9 15.71 -18.40 4.32
C THR A 9 14.40 -17.86 3.74
N GLY A 10 13.28 -18.03 4.45
CA GLY A 10 11.96 -17.53 4.05
C GLY A 10 11.92 -16.00 4.02
N TYR A 11 12.56 -15.33 4.99
CA TYR A 11 12.68 -13.86 4.98
C TYR A 11 13.40 -13.34 3.75
N ALA A 12 14.56 -13.91 3.44
CA ALA A 12 15.35 -13.50 2.29
C ALA A 12 14.57 -13.69 1.00
N LEU A 13 13.93 -14.86 0.82
CA LEU A 13 13.16 -15.16 -0.37
C LEU A 13 11.99 -14.18 -0.57
N ILE A 14 11.17 -13.94 0.46
CA ILE A 14 10.03 -13.01 0.35
C ILE A 14 10.52 -11.59 0.07
N ARG A 15 11.55 -11.13 0.78
CA ARG A 15 12.12 -9.80 0.59
C ARG A 15 12.63 -9.61 -0.82
N ASP A 16 13.43 -10.55 -1.32
CA ASP A 16 14.08 -10.44 -2.62
C ASP A 16 13.02 -10.48 -3.74
N ARG A 17 12.03 -11.37 -3.63
CA ARG A 17 10.92 -11.46 -4.58
C ARG A 17 10.03 -10.21 -4.62
N ILE A 18 9.69 -9.63 -3.47
CA ILE A 18 8.95 -8.35 -3.43
C ILE A 18 9.79 -7.23 -4.04
N ALA A 19 11.10 -7.21 -3.80
CA ALA A 19 12.00 -6.22 -4.38
C ALA A 19 12.08 -6.36 -5.90
N ASP A 20 12.15 -7.59 -6.42
CA ASP A 20 12.16 -7.85 -7.86
C ASP A 20 10.84 -7.43 -8.51
N ASN A 21 9.70 -7.83 -7.94
CA ASN A 21 8.38 -7.40 -8.41
C ASN A 21 8.23 -5.87 -8.44
N ALA A 22 8.78 -5.16 -7.44
CA ALA A 22 8.77 -3.70 -7.41
C ALA A 22 9.63 -3.10 -8.53
N ARG A 23 10.82 -3.66 -8.81
CA ARG A 23 11.68 -3.21 -9.91
C ARG A 23 11.04 -3.45 -11.28
N ASP A 24 10.37 -4.58 -11.46
CA ASP A 24 9.71 -4.95 -12.72
C ASP A 24 8.62 -3.95 -13.12
N VAL A 25 7.96 -3.32 -12.14
CA VAL A 25 6.94 -2.28 -12.37
C VAL A 25 7.52 -0.87 -12.35
N GLY A 26 8.86 -0.74 -12.38
CA GLY A 26 9.58 0.53 -12.51
C GLY A 26 9.80 1.29 -11.20
N LEU A 27 9.63 0.64 -10.03
CA LEU A 27 9.94 1.27 -8.74
C LEU A 27 11.43 1.14 -8.39
N GLU A 28 11.95 2.18 -7.75
CA GLU A 28 13.29 2.15 -7.18
C GLU A 28 13.27 1.45 -5.82
N VAL A 29 13.99 0.34 -5.71
CA VAL A 29 14.23 -0.33 -4.43
C VAL A 29 15.59 0.08 -3.90
N GLN A 30 15.57 0.78 -2.77
CA GLN A 30 16.79 1.25 -2.10
C GLN A 30 17.57 0.08 -1.45
N PRO A 31 18.90 0.19 -1.34
CA PRO A 31 19.74 -0.84 -0.73
C PRO A 31 19.50 -0.96 0.79
N GLU A 32 20.13 -1.96 1.39
CA GLU A 32 20.12 -2.14 2.85
C GLU A 32 20.71 -0.91 3.57
N GLY A 33 20.21 -0.62 4.78
CA GLY A 33 20.61 0.55 5.58
C GLY A 33 19.74 1.80 5.38
N CYS A 34 18.87 1.82 4.37
CA CYS A 34 17.85 2.87 4.24
C CYS A 34 16.70 2.67 5.25
N ARG A 35 15.98 3.77 5.56
CA ARG A 35 14.79 3.71 6.40
C ARG A 35 13.73 2.82 5.76
N VAL A 36 13.26 1.82 6.50
CA VAL A 36 12.21 0.91 6.05
C VAL A 36 10.86 1.63 5.99
N ASN A 37 10.13 1.45 4.89
CA ASN A 37 8.78 1.96 4.68
C ASN A 37 7.78 0.87 4.22
N ALA A 38 8.20 -0.38 4.11
CA ALA A 38 7.35 -1.52 3.79
C ALA A 38 7.64 -2.65 4.78
N LEU A 39 6.61 -3.13 5.46
CA LEU A 39 6.69 -4.13 6.52
C LEU A 39 5.79 -5.33 6.19
N VAL A 40 6.35 -6.54 6.26
CA VAL A 40 5.60 -7.79 6.21
C VAL A 40 5.84 -8.54 7.52
N VAL A 41 4.76 -8.94 8.18
CA VAL A 41 4.80 -9.73 9.42
C VAL A 41 3.98 -10.99 9.17
N VAL A 42 4.55 -12.15 9.48
CA VAL A 42 3.81 -13.43 9.47
C VAL A 42 3.75 -13.94 10.90
N TRP A 43 2.58 -14.00 11.53
CA TRP A 43 2.48 -14.34 12.95
C TRP A 43 1.18 -15.07 13.23
N SER A 44 1.19 -16.02 14.16
CA SER A 44 0.00 -16.82 14.52
C SER A 44 -1.07 -16.03 15.28
N ASP A 45 -0.75 -14.81 15.71
CA ASP A 45 -1.71 -13.91 16.37
C ASP A 45 -1.52 -12.48 15.83
N PRO A 46 -2.17 -12.14 14.70
CA PRO A 46 -2.10 -10.82 14.10
C PRO A 46 -2.53 -9.69 15.06
N ALA A 47 -3.51 -9.94 15.92
CA ALA A 47 -4.03 -8.95 16.85
C ALA A 47 -2.99 -8.61 17.93
N ALA A 48 -2.37 -9.62 18.54
CA ALA A 48 -1.34 -9.42 19.56
C ALA A 48 -0.09 -8.74 19.01
N VAL A 49 0.34 -9.10 17.79
CA VAL A 49 1.52 -8.46 17.19
C VAL A 49 1.24 -7.00 16.82
N ILE A 50 0.04 -6.69 16.31
CA ILE A 50 -0.36 -5.29 16.04
C ILE A 50 -0.43 -4.50 17.34
N ALA A 51 -1.04 -5.04 18.40
CA ALA A 51 -1.09 -4.39 19.70
C ALA A 51 0.31 -4.03 20.18
N ARG A 52 1.24 -5.00 20.16
CA ARG A 52 2.63 -4.77 20.55
C ARG A 52 3.35 -3.73 19.67
N ILE A 53 3.17 -3.78 18.36
CA ILE A 53 3.73 -2.81 17.42
C ILE A 53 3.21 -1.40 17.75
N THR A 54 1.93 -1.25 18.06
CA THR A 54 1.33 0.05 18.39
C THR A 54 1.72 0.56 19.78
N GLU A 55 2.00 -0.33 20.73
CA GLU A 55 2.53 0.04 22.05
C GLU A 55 3.98 0.54 21.95
N GLU A 56 4.83 -0.15 21.19
CA GLU A 56 6.24 0.21 21.02
C GLU A 56 6.45 1.39 20.06
N GLN A 57 5.58 1.53 19.05
CA GLN A 57 5.66 2.55 18.00
C GLN A 57 4.27 3.16 17.73
N PRO A 58 3.75 4.04 18.60
CA PRO A 58 2.41 4.62 18.44
C PRO A 58 2.18 5.35 17.10
N GLY A 59 3.24 5.85 16.48
CA GLY A 59 3.19 6.56 15.21
C GLY A 59 3.03 5.67 13.96
N ILE A 60 3.08 4.35 14.10
CA ILE A 60 2.97 3.43 12.95
C ILE A 60 1.52 3.24 12.48
N LEU A 61 0.56 3.45 13.38
CA LEU A 61 -0.88 3.34 13.13
C LEU A 61 -1.57 4.67 13.46
N PRO A 62 -1.55 5.64 12.53
CA PRO A 62 -2.19 6.93 12.72
C PRO A 62 -3.73 6.78 12.83
N SER A 63 -4.37 7.79 13.40
CA SER A 63 -5.79 7.72 13.80
C SER A 63 -6.76 7.49 12.63
N ASP A 64 -6.39 7.91 11.42
CA ASP A 64 -7.17 7.75 10.20
C ASP A 64 -7.24 6.28 9.74
N VAL A 65 -6.23 5.47 10.05
CA VAL A 65 -6.16 4.05 9.68
C VAL A 65 -6.46 3.11 10.85
N ARG A 66 -6.45 3.62 12.09
CA ARG A 66 -6.73 2.83 13.28
C ARG A 66 -8.07 2.11 13.24
N ASN A 67 -9.14 2.82 12.86
CA ASN A 67 -10.49 2.26 12.83
C ASN A 67 -10.62 1.10 11.83
N SER A 68 -9.94 1.16 10.68
CA SER A 68 -10.00 0.08 9.69
C SER A 68 -9.24 -1.16 10.18
N VAL A 69 -8.10 -0.96 10.84
CA VAL A 69 -7.33 -2.06 11.46
C VAL A 69 -8.10 -2.69 12.62
N GLU A 70 -8.68 -1.90 13.53
CA GLU A 70 -9.54 -2.42 14.60
C GLU A 70 -10.75 -3.18 14.05
N ALA A 71 -11.35 -2.71 12.97
CA ALA A 71 -12.45 -3.41 12.31
C ALA A 71 -12.02 -4.71 11.61
N ALA A 72 -10.78 -4.81 11.12
CA ALA A 72 -10.23 -6.03 10.54
C ALA A 72 -9.92 -7.07 11.63
N ILE A 73 -9.34 -6.63 12.75
CA ILE A 73 -9.13 -7.47 13.95
C ILE A 73 -10.46 -7.99 14.49
N ALA A 74 -11.47 -7.12 14.62
CA ALA A 74 -12.79 -7.52 15.11
C ALA A 74 -13.52 -8.50 14.18
N ARG A 75 -13.14 -8.56 12.91
CA ARG A 75 -13.64 -9.50 11.90
C ARG A 75 -12.81 -10.77 11.78
N ASP A 76 -11.76 -10.91 12.58
CA ASP A 76 -10.83 -12.05 12.53
C ASP A 76 -10.25 -12.24 11.11
N GLU A 77 -9.88 -11.12 10.46
CA GLU A 77 -9.32 -11.18 9.11
C GLU A 77 -7.92 -11.80 9.12
N PRO A 78 -7.65 -12.82 8.27
CA PRO A 78 -6.36 -13.52 8.25
C PRO A 78 -5.22 -12.64 7.70
N VAL A 79 -5.56 -11.52 7.07
CA VAL A 79 -4.59 -10.56 6.56
C VAL A 79 -5.06 -9.15 6.90
N ILE A 80 -4.26 -8.45 7.70
CA ILE A 80 -4.51 -7.06 8.08
C ILE A 80 -3.50 -6.18 7.36
N VAL A 81 -4.01 -5.17 6.64
CA VAL A 81 -3.19 -4.29 5.81
C VAL A 81 -3.52 -2.84 6.11
N TRP A 82 -2.48 -2.01 6.18
CA TRP A 82 -2.67 -0.57 6.22
C TRP A 82 -1.60 0.16 5.42
N HIS A 83 -2.00 1.32 4.91
CA HIS A 83 -1.17 2.26 4.17
C HIS A 83 -1.21 3.61 4.90
N ASN A 84 -0.04 4.16 5.21
CA ASN A 84 0.08 5.51 5.71
C ASN A 84 0.34 6.44 4.53
N GLU A 85 -0.53 7.41 4.35
CA GLU A 85 -0.53 8.26 3.18
C GLU A 85 -0.33 9.73 3.51
N GLU A 86 0.11 10.48 2.51
CA GLU A 86 0.30 11.92 2.61
C GLU A 86 -0.32 12.63 1.42
N ASN A 87 -0.99 13.75 1.70
CA ASN A 87 -1.40 14.71 0.68
C ASN A 87 -0.17 15.39 0.08
N ARG A 88 -0.04 15.24 -1.23
CA ARG A 88 1.02 15.82 -2.06
C ARG A 88 0.42 16.79 -3.07
N ASP A 89 1.25 17.63 -3.68
CA ASP A 89 0.80 18.50 -4.76
C ASP A 89 0.40 17.68 -6.00
N GLN A 90 -0.11 18.35 -7.04
CA GLN A 90 -0.51 17.69 -8.29
C GLN A 90 0.62 16.88 -8.97
N GLY A 91 1.88 17.20 -8.67
CA GLY A 91 3.06 16.52 -9.21
C GLY A 91 3.64 15.45 -8.29
N GLY A 92 2.99 15.15 -7.15
CA GLY A 92 3.47 14.16 -6.19
C GLY A 92 4.59 14.65 -5.26
N ARG A 93 4.81 15.97 -5.17
CA ARG A 93 5.76 16.58 -4.22
C ARG A 93 5.09 16.85 -2.88
N ARG A 94 5.84 16.73 -1.79
CA ARG A 94 5.32 17.06 -0.45
C ARG A 94 4.84 18.51 -0.40
N VAL A 95 3.66 18.72 0.18
CA VAL A 95 3.12 20.07 0.37
C VAL A 95 3.83 20.74 1.54
N ALA A 96 4.31 21.96 1.34
CA ALA A 96 4.94 22.74 2.41
C ALA A 96 3.93 23.06 3.53
N HIS A 97 4.41 23.07 4.77
CA HIS A 97 3.63 23.62 5.89
C HIS A 97 3.66 25.15 5.75
N SER A 98 2.49 25.78 5.67
CA SER A 98 2.37 27.23 5.79
C SER A 98 1.92 27.53 7.22
N SER A 99 2.59 28.49 7.86
CA SER A 99 2.14 29.08 9.12
C SER A 99 1.08 30.17 8.91
N ASP A 100 0.77 30.51 7.66
CA ASP A 100 -0.04 31.68 7.33
C ASP A 100 -1.34 31.24 6.64
N ILE A 101 -2.46 31.46 7.34
CA ILE A 101 -3.80 31.46 6.73
C ILE A 101 -3.99 32.83 6.08
N VAL A 102 -4.31 32.85 4.78
CA VAL A 102 -4.61 34.09 4.04
C VAL A 102 -5.82 34.77 4.72
N GLY A 103 -5.59 35.93 5.33
CA GLY A 103 -6.64 36.74 5.98
C GLY A 103 -6.60 36.77 7.52
N THR A 104 -5.74 36.00 8.18
CA THR A 104 -5.48 36.13 9.63
C THR A 104 -4.05 36.62 9.84
N GLY A 105 -3.88 37.76 10.49
CA GLY A 105 -2.60 38.48 10.54
C GLY A 105 -1.46 37.67 11.17
N GLY A 106 -0.47 37.30 10.36
CA GLY A 106 0.92 37.01 10.72
C GLY A 106 1.18 35.88 11.73
N SER A 107 2.46 35.54 11.88
CA SER A 107 2.98 34.50 12.79
C SER A 107 2.69 34.74 14.29
N ALA A 108 2.09 35.87 14.66
CA ALA A 108 1.75 36.25 16.03
C ALA A 108 0.26 36.05 16.39
N SER A 109 -0.56 35.52 15.48
CA SER A 109 -1.97 35.22 15.76
C SER A 109 -2.11 34.04 16.73
N ALA A 110 -2.97 34.17 17.75
CA ALA A 110 -3.35 33.06 18.64
C ALA A 110 -4.10 31.93 17.92
N LEU A 111 -4.48 32.14 16.64
CA LEU A 111 -5.07 31.16 15.73
C LEU A 111 -4.07 30.67 14.68
N ASN A 112 -2.76 30.78 14.94
CA ASN A 112 -1.76 30.19 14.06
C ASN A 112 -1.92 28.67 14.04
N VAL A 113 -2.43 28.15 12.93
CA VAL A 113 -2.50 26.71 12.68
C VAL A 113 -1.44 26.41 11.62
N GLN A 114 -0.44 25.59 11.96
CA GLN A 114 0.44 25.03 10.96
C GLN A 114 -0.37 24.09 10.07
N THR A 115 -0.77 24.58 8.89
CA THR A 115 -1.57 23.81 7.95
C THR A 115 -0.81 23.62 6.65
N ARG A 116 -0.99 22.47 6.00
CA ARG A 116 -0.38 22.20 4.70
C ARG A 116 -1.16 22.95 3.64
N VAL A 117 -0.57 24.00 3.08
CA VAL A 117 -1.19 24.80 2.01
C VAL A 117 -0.55 24.44 0.70
N ASN A 118 -1.35 23.89 -0.21
CA ASN A 118 -0.89 23.60 -1.56
C ASN A 118 -0.89 24.87 -2.42
N THR A 119 0.19 25.64 -2.33
CA THR A 119 0.41 26.88 -3.11
C THR A 119 0.79 26.62 -4.57
N TYR A 120 1.10 25.37 -4.93
CA TYR A 120 1.53 24.97 -6.29
C TYR A 120 0.42 24.32 -7.11
N GLY A 121 -0.69 23.94 -6.49
CA GLY A 121 -1.82 23.32 -7.16
C GLY A 121 -2.51 24.30 -8.09
N ARG A 122 -2.57 23.98 -9.39
CA ARG A 122 -3.43 24.68 -10.35
C ARG A 122 -4.64 23.78 -10.63
N PRO A 123 -5.66 23.78 -9.76
CA PRO A 123 -6.85 22.96 -9.99
C PRO A 123 -7.44 23.27 -11.36
N SER A 124 -7.81 22.23 -12.10
CA SER A 124 -8.56 22.37 -13.34
C SER A 124 -9.85 21.56 -13.23
N ARG A 125 -10.80 21.76 -14.13
CA ARG A 125 -12.04 20.97 -14.17
C ARG A 125 -11.79 19.47 -14.39
N THR A 126 -10.61 19.11 -14.89
CA THR A 126 -10.25 17.74 -15.28
C THR A 126 -9.11 17.14 -14.46
N SER A 127 -8.56 17.88 -13.50
CA SER A 127 -7.43 17.41 -12.68
C SER A 127 -7.51 17.92 -11.24
N LEU A 128 -7.28 17.01 -10.30
CA LEU A 128 -7.12 17.36 -8.89
C LEU A 128 -5.84 18.20 -8.73
N SER A 129 -5.90 19.22 -7.86
CA SER A 129 -4.74 20.05 -7.52
C SER A 129 -3.76 19.34 -6.59
N TYR A 130 -4.14 18.18 -6.05
CA TYR A 130 -3.38 17.37 -5.11
C TYR A 130 -3.34 15.90 -5.56
N SER A 131 -2.43 15.15 -4.95
CA SER A 131 -2.33 13.69 -5.07
C SER A 131 -2.20 13.08 -3.68
N ARG A 132 -2.42 11.76 -3.59
CA ARG A 132 -2.14 10.96 -2.40
C ARG A 132 -0.93 10.08 -2.69
N GLY A 133 0.05 10.09 -1.80
CA GLY A 133 1.24 9.25 -1.90
C GLY A 133 1.36 8.34 -0.68
N VAL A 134 1.53 7.03 -0.92
CA VAL A 134 1.85 6.06 0.13
C VAL A 134 3.26 6.35 0.66
N VAL A 135 3.36 6.63 1.95
CA VAL A 135 4.62 6.90 2.65
C VAL A 135 5.16 5.62 3.29
N SER A 136 4.28 4.79 3.84
CA SER A 136 4.62 3.46 4.31
C SER A 136 3.44 2.51 4.19
N ALA A 137 3.70 1.21 4.09
CA ALA A 137 2.68 0.17 4.08
C ALA A 137 3.10 -0.98 5.00
N ALA A 138 2.12 -1.64 5.60
CA ALA A 138 2.36 -2.85 6.37
C ALA A 138 1.29 -3.90 6.10
N VAL A 139 1.73 -5.16 6.10
CA VAL A 139 0.90 -6.35 5.91
C VAL A 139 1.23 -7.30 7.04
N VAL A 140 0.22 -7.65 7.84
CA VAL A 140 0.30 -8.67 8.89
C VAL A 140 -0.54 -9.85 8.43
N ILE A 141 0.09 -11.01 8.32
CA ILE A 141 -0.51 -12.25 7.81
C ILE A 141 -0.56 -13.24 8.97
N ASP A 142 -1.72 -13.85 9.16
CA ASP A 142 -1.88 -14.98 10.05
C ASP A 142 -1.10 -16.18 9.51
N ALA A 143 -0.13 -16.65 10.31
CA ALA A 143 0.70 -17.79 9.97
C ALA A 143 -0.12 -19.07 9.78
N ASP A 144 -1.19 -19.26 10.57
CA ASP A 144 -2.03 -20.46 10.52
C ASP A 144 -2.90 -20.45 9.26
N ALA A 145 -3.41 -19.28 8.87
CA ALA A 145 -4.14 -19.11 7.60
C ALA A 145 -3.24 -19.28 6.36
N ALA A 146 -1.94 -18.99 6.48
CA ALA A 146 -0.96 -19.14 5.40
C ALA A 146 -0.45 -20.58 5.21
N VAL A 147 -0.83 -21.53 6.09
CA VAL A 147 -0.41 -22.93 5.98
C VAL A 147 -0.86 -23.52 4.64
N GLY A 148 0.08 -24.14 3.92
CA GLY A 148 -0.16 -24.73 2.60
C GLY A 148 -0.02 -23.76 1.43
N MET A 149 0.27 -22.48 1.67
CA MET A 149 0.71 -21.56 0.62
C MET A 149 2.20 -21.70 0.35
N GLU A 150 2.56 -21.70 -0.93
CA GLU A 150 3.96 -21.59 -1.32
C GLU A 150 4.52 -20.21 -0.92
N THR A 151 5.77 -20.17 -0.45
CA THR A 151 6.42 -18.94 0.00
C THR A 151 6.49 -17.89 -1.12
N ASP A 152 6.64 -18.36 -2.36
CA ASP A 152 6.58 -17.56 -3.57
C ASP A 152 5.25 -16.84 -3.75
N ARG A 153 4.14 -17.56 -3.59
CA ARG A 153 2.80 -16.98 -3.62
C ARG A 153 2.59 -15.98 -2.48
N LEU A 154 3.09 -16.30 -1.28
CA LEU A 154 3.00 -15.42 -0.12
C LEU A 154 3.71 -14.08 -0.39
N ALA A 155 4.87 -14.11 -1.05
CA ALA A 155 5.61 -12.92 -1.45
C ALA A 155 4.86 -12.07 -2.50
N ASP A 156 4.27 -12.72 -3.51
CA ASP A 156 3.50 -12.04 -4.55
C ASP A 156 2.18 -11.46 -4.01
N TYR A 157 1.52 -12.20 -3.12
CA TYR A 157 0.37 -11.70 -2.37
C TYR A 157 0.74 -10.46 -1.57
N ALA A 158 1.82 -10.53 -0.77
CA ALA A 158 2.31 -9.39 0.00
C ALA A 158 2.73 -8.21 -0.89
N THR A 159 3.29 -8.47 -2.08
CA THR A 159 3.60 -7.44 -3.09
C THR A 159 2.34 -6.66 -3.44
N MET A 160 1.27 -7.35 -3.83
CA MET A 160 0.00 -6.69 -4.18
C MET A 160 -0.56 -5.90 -3.00
N ARG A 161 -0.56 -6.48 -1.80
CA ARG A 161 -1.07 -5.81 -0.60
C ARG A 161 -0.24 -4.57 -0.20
N LEU A 162 1.06 -4.58 -0.42
CA LEU A 162 1.94 -3.43 -0.12
C LEU A 162 1.84 -2.33 -1.17
N LEU A 163 1.84 -2.71 -2.45
CA LEU A 163 2.04 -1.78 -3.57
C LEU A 163 0.73 -1.26 -4.18
N ALA A 164 -0.38 -1.97 -4.03
CA ALA A 164 -1.68 -1.56 -4.53
C ALA A 164 -2.58 -1.05 -3.38
N PRO A 165 -2.44 0.22 -2.94
CA PRO A 165 -3.36 0.80 -1.97
C PRO A 165 -4.78 0.76 -2.53
N ASP A 166 -5.76 0.61 -1.64
CA ASP A 166 -7.21 0.55 -1.96
C ASP A 166 -7.65 -0.64 -2.86
N LEU A 167 -6.74 -1.50 -3.33
CA LEU A 167 -7.13 -2.74 -4.00
C LEU A 167 -7.72 -3.71 -2.98
N ALA A 168 -9.02 -3.93 -3.05
CA ALA A 168 -9.67 -4.99 -2.30
C ALA A 168 -9.26 -6.36 -2.86
N PRO A 169 -8.98 -7.36 -2.01
CA PRO A 169 -8.82 -8.74 -2.45
C PRO A 169 -10.04 -9.17 -3.27
N LEU A 170 -9.81 -9.93 -4.34
CA LEU A 170 -10.93 -10.52 -5.08
C LEU A 170 -11.74 -11.40 -4.14
N ARG A 171 -13.07 -11.36 -4.31
CA ARG A 171 -14.00 -12.25 -3.60
C ARG A 171 -14.30 -13.47 -4.46
N ASP A 172 -14.67 -14.56 -3.80
CA ASP A 172 -15.03 -15.82 -4.49
C ASP A 172 -16.11 -15.60 -5.54
N GLY A 173 -15.96 -16.28 -6.68
CA GLY A 173 -16.95 -16.31 -7.75
C GLY A 173 -16.90 -15.15 -8.74
N ILE A 174 -15.86 -14.30 -8.74
CA ILE A 174 -15.62 -13.35 -9.83
C ILE A 174 -14.85 -14.08 -10.95
N PRO A 175 -15.47 -14.33 -12.12
CA PRO A 175 -14.85 -15.07 -13.20
C PRO A 175 -13.91 -14.15 -13.97
N ASP A 176 -12.62 -14.20 -13.61
CA ASP A 176 -11.51 -13.56 -14.32
C ASP A 176 -11.49 -12.01 -14.26
N PRO A 177 -10.32 -11.37 -14.11
CA PRO A 177 -8.99 -11.96 -14.15
C PRO A 177 -8.58 -12.69 -12.86
N SER A 178 -7.96 -13.87 -12.99
CA SER A 178 -7.25 -14.51 -11.88
C SER A 178 -6.23 -13.54 -11.26
N SER A 179 -6.19 -13.43 -9.93
CA SER A 179 -5.23 -12.60 -9.19
C SER A 179 -4.61 -13.43 -8.08
N VAL A 180 -3.37 -13.13 -7.73
CA VAL A 180 -2.72 -13.70 -6.54
C VAL A 180 -3.48 -13.32 -5.25
N THR A 181 -4.23 -12.21 -5.28
CA THR A 181 -4.99 -11.67 -4.14
C THR A 181 -6.28 -12.42 -3.83
N ALA A 182 -6.61 -13.47 -4.59
CA ALA A 182 -7.75 -14.33 -4.27
C ALA A 182 -7.68 -14.85 -2.81
N PRO A 183 -8.83 -15.06 -2.16
CA PRO A 183 -8.93 -15.11 -0.71
C PRO A 183 -8.32 -16.36 -0.08
N PHE A 184 -8.12 -16.29 1.24
CA PHE A 184 -7.62 -17.37 2.08
C PHE A 184 -8.77 -18.27 2.59
N PRO A 185 -8.55 -19.59 2.75
CA PRO A 185 -7.41 -20.37 2.26
C PRO A 185 -7.61 -20.85 0.82
N ASN A 186 -6.58 -20.61 -0.01
CA ASN A 186 -6.25 -21.22 -1.31
C ASN A 186 -7.38 -21.91 -2.13
N GLU A 187 -8.45 -21.19 -2.47
CA GLU A 187 -9.36 -21.61 -3.54
C GLU A 187 -9.22 -20.67 -4.75
N GLY A 188 -8.81 -21.22 -5.90
CA GLY A 188 -8.90 -20.55 -7.21
C GLY A 188 -7.93 -19.39 -7.49
N GLY A 189 -7.03 -19.03 -6.57
CA GLY A 189 -6.06 -17.95 -6.77
C GLY A 189 -4.86 -18.30 -7.65
N ALA A 190 -4.28 -17.29 -8.30
CA ALA A 190 -3.04 -17.47 -9.04
C ALA A 190 -1.88 -17.82 -8.09
N GLN A 191 -1.01 -18.75 -8.49
CA GLN A 191 0.17 -19.15 -7.70
C GLN A 191 1.27 -18.08 -7.68
N TRP A 192 1.29 -17.22 -8.70
CA TRP A 192 2.27 -16.16 -8.93
C TRP A 192 1.50 -14.89 -9.25
N LEU A 193 2.16 -13.73 -9.29
CA LEU A 193 1.56 -12.53 -9.89
C LEU A 193 0.94 -12.91 -11.24
N SER A 194 -0.35 -12.68 -11.38
CA SER A 194 -1.04 -12.95 -12.63
C SER A 194 -0.71 -11.87 -13.66
N ARG A 195 -1.17 -12.08 -14.89
CA ARG A 195 -1.12 -11.04 -15.93
C ARG A 195 -1.88 -9.78 -15.49
N PHE A 196 -3.02 -9.94 -14.83
CA PHE A 196 -3.76 -8.82 -14.29
C PHE A 196 -3.03 -8.11 -13.17
N ASP A 197 -2.40 -8.85 -12.25
CA ASP A 197 -1.64 -8.24 -11.15
C ASP A 197 -0.50 -7.36 -11.68
N ARG A 198 0.26 -7.88 -12.66
CA ARG A 198 1.33 -7.12 -13.34
C ARG A 198 0.78 -5.90 -14.07
N ALA A 199 -0.26 -6.08 -14.88
CA ALA A 199 -0.91 -4.99 -15.60
C ALA A 199 -1.44 -3.92 -14.64
N TYR A 200 -1.99 -4.32 -13.50
CA TYR A 200 -2.49 -3.42 -12.47
C TYR A 200 -1.38 -2.57 -11.88
N LEU A 201 -0.28 -3.18 -11.42
CA LEU A 201 0.83 -2.46 -10.83
C LEU A 201 1.53 -1.55 -11.84
N THR A 202 1.80 -2.04 -13.06
CA THR A 202 2.40 -1.24 -14.14
C THR A 202 1.52 -0.03 -14.50
N ALA A 203 0.21 -0.22 -14.61
CA ALA A 203 -0.73 0.86 -14.84
C ALA A 203 -0.76 1.86 -13.68
N LEU A 204 -0.78 1.38 -12.44
CA LEU A 204 -0.81 2.24 -11.25
C LEU A 204 0.41 3.16 -11.18
N TYR A 205 1.61 2.63 -11.42
CA TYR A 205 2.85 3.38 -11.28
C TYR A 205 3.27 4.17 -12.53
N SER A 206 2.69 3.89 -13.70
CA SER A 206 2.89 4.70 -14.90
C SER A 206 2.00 5.94 -14.97
N LEU A 207 0.92 5.97 -14.18
CA LEU A 207 -0.01 7.11 -14.14
C LEU A 207 0.59 8.31 -13.41
N ARG A 208 0.08 9.50 -13.77
CA ARG A 208 0.41 10.73 -13.05
C ARG A 208 -0.12 10.63 -11.61
N PRO A 209 0.58 11.19 -10.61
CA PRO A 209 0.16 11.10 -9.20
C PRO A 209 -1.26 11.60 -8.92
N ASN A 210 -1.77 12.56 -9.70
CA ASN A 210 -3.11 13.12 -9.56
C ASN A 210 -4.10 12.60 -10.63
N ALA A 211 -3.79 11.48 -11.28
CA ALA A 211 -4.67 10.89 -12.27
C ALA A 211 -6.01 10.47 -11.61
N PRO A 212 -7.16 10.73 -12.26
CA PRO A 212 -8.44 10.29 -11.74
C PRO A 212 -8.57 8.77 -11.82
N ALA A 213 -9.29 8.15 -10.88
CA ALA A 213 -9.45 6.69 -10.79
C ALA A 213 -9.94 6.03 -12.09
N ILE A 214 -10.75 6.71 -12.91
CA ILE A 214 -11.20 6.20 -14.21
C ILE A 214 -10.06 5.96 -15.20
N GLN A 215 -8.93 6.67 -15.08
CA GLN A 215 -7.75 6.43 -15.89
C GLN A 215 -7.01 5.15 -15.47
N LEU A 216 -7.07 4.76 -14.20
CA LEU A 216 -6.49 3.49 -13.74
C LEU A 216 -7.14 2.33 -14.47
N ALA A 217 -8.47 2.19 -14.41
CA ALA A 217 -9.16 1.10 -15.11
C ALA A 217 -8.78 1.00 -16.60
N ARG A 218 -8.73 2.14 -17.31
CA ARG A 218 -8.32 2.18 -18.72
C ARG A 218 -6.85 1.86 -18.95
N ALA A 219 -5.96 2.25 -18.04
CA ALA A 219 -4.55 1.92 -18.11
C ALA A 219 -4.34 0.42 -17.85
N VAL A 220 -5.03 -0.16 -16.86
CA VAL A 220 -5.01 -1.60 -16.57
C VAL A 220 -5.47 -2.39 -17.78
N SER A 221 -6.58 -2.04 -18.42
CA SER A 221 -7.03 -2.75 -19.63
C SER A 221 -6.00 -2.71 -20.76
N ARG A 222 -5.35 -1.56 -20.98
CA ARG A 222 -4.32 -1.42 -22.01
C ARG A 222 -3.06 -2.22 -21.72
N GLU A 223 -2.56 -2.18 -20.48
CA GLU A 223 -1.39 -2.97 -20.08
C GLU A 223 -1.73 -4.47 -20.08
N TYR A 224 -2.96 -4.83 -19.69
CA TYR A 224 -3.44 -6.20 -19.78
C TYR A 224 -3.38 -6.67 -21.22
N GLU A 225 -4.02 -5.98 -22.18
CA GLU A 225 -4.02 -6.34 -23.61
C GLU A 225 -2.62 -6.35 -24.26
N ARG A 226 -1.69 -5.51 -23.80
CA ARG A 226 -0.33 -5.42 -24.37
C ARG A 226 0.52 -6.67 -24.17
N ASP A 227 0.24 -7.44 -23.12
CA ASP A 227 0.93 -8.70 -22.82
C ASP A 227 0.34 -9.90 -23.61
N GLU A 228 -0.44 -9.68 -24.71
CA GLU A 228 -0.84 -10.72 -25.71
C GLU A 228 0.20 -10.80 -26.84
#